data_AF-A0A519MIM2-F1
#
_entry.id   AF-A0A519MIM2-F1
#
_cell.length_a   1.000
_cell.length_b   1.000
_cell.length_c   1.000
_cell.angle_alpha   90.00
_cell.angle_beta   90.00
_cell.angle_gamma   90.00
#
_symmetry.space_group_name_H-M   'P 1'
#
loop_
_entity.id
_entity.type
_entity.pdbx_description
1 polymer ?
#
loop_
_entity_poly.entity_id
_entity_poly.type
_entity_poly.pdbx_seq_one_letter_code
_entity_poly.pdbx_strand_id
1 'polypeptide(L)'
;MRASRRAQPPVGSSTTSASAHGLHTVQKLRGAGIILACCAWACTAGADTLTGTLQSQIQLTAGCMIAGSSGAASGVNFGTLDFGTRPSTFTGTVQATASGGESVSGPTQLVCSPDVLGISIQVGPGNYAGLGGAIGAGTRAMRNGNTAAYIPYDVYRDSGHTQVYPLAAAIAGIAV
;
A
#
# COMPACT_ATOMS: atom_id res chain seq x y z
N MET A 1 -35.77 -0.04 14.49
CA MET A 1 -34.69 0.83 15.03
C MET A 1 -34.18 1.68 13.88
N ARG A 2 -34.31 3.00 14.00
CA ARG A 2 -34.11 4.01 12.94
C ARG A 2 -32.83 4.77 13.30
N ALA A 3 -31.78 4.68 12.50
CA ALA A 3 -30.51 5.37 12.78
C ALA A 3 -30.03 6.15 11.54
N SER A 4 -30.40 7.43 11.56
CA SER A 4 -29.69 8.64 11.12
C SER A 4 -28.52 8.50 10.11
N ARG A 5 -28.75 8.89 8.85
CA ARG A 5 -27.67 9.30 7.92
C ARG A 5 -27.26 10.74 8.26
N ARG A 6 -26.02 10.95 8.71
CA ARG A 6 -25.41 12.30 8.74
C ARG A 6 -24.94 12.64 7.32
N ALA A 7 -25.43 13.77 6.80
CA ALA A 7 -24.94 14.40 5.59
C ALA A 7 -23.58 15.07 5.85
N GLN A 8 -22.66 14.93 4.90
CA GLN A 8 -21.33 15.54 4.92
C GLN A 8 -21.38 16.85 4.11
N PRO A 9 -20.85 17.98 4.63
CA PRO A 9 -20.88 19.26 3.92
C PRO A 9 -19.83 19.32 2.79
N PRO A 10 -20.06 20.14 1.74
CA PRO A 10 -19.17 20.22 0.59
C PRO A 10 -17.84 20.93 0.91
N VAL A 11 -16.79 20.43 0.26
CA VAL A 11 -15.39 20.90 0.33
C VAL A 11 -15.29 22.31 -0.27
N GLY A 12 -14.62 23.20 0.48
CA GLY A 12 -14.41 24.60 0.13
C GLY A 12 -13.56 24.81 -1.13
N SER A 13 -14.04 25.72 -1.96
CA SER A 13 -13.38 26.26 -3.15
C SER A 13 -12.14 27.08 -2.80
N SER A 14 -11.01 26.75 -3.43
CA SER A 14 -9.73 27.44 -3.31
C SER A 14 -9.73 28.75 -4.09
N THR A 15 -9.59 29.87 -3.39
CA THR A 15 -9.44 31.22 -3.95
C THR A 15 -8.05 31.40 -4.53
N THR A 16 -7.96 31.64 -5.84
CA THR A 16 -6.70 31.97 -6.55
C THR A 16 -6.41 33.47 -6.41
N SER A 17 -5.23 33.78 -5.87
CA SER A 17 -4.71 35.13 -5.66
C SER A 17 -4.36 35.80 -7.00
N ALA A 18 -4.92 36.97 -7.28
CA ALA A 18 -4.64 37.77 -8.46
C ALA A 18 -3.59 38.86 -8.15
N SER A 19 -2.64 38.99 -9.08
CA SER A 19 -1.45 39.84 -9.09
C SER A 19 -1.74 41.34 -8.99
N ALA A 20 -0.95 42.05 -8.17
CA ALA A 20 -0.96 43.49 -8.00
C ALA A 20 -0.19 44.20 -9.14
N HIS A 21 -0.85 45.08 -9.88
CA HIS A 21 -0.21 45.98 -10.84
C HIS A 21 -0.27 47.43 -10.36
N GLY A 22 0.93 47.97 -10.07
CA GLY A 22 1.41 49.29 -10.50
C GLY A 22 0.52 50.51 -10.32
N LEU A 23 0.77 51.23 -9.24
CA LEU A 23 0.33 52.61 -8.99
C LEU A 23 1.02 53.58 -9.97
N HIS A 24 0.28 54.24 -10.86
CA HIS A 24 0.76 55.40 -11.60
C HIS A 24 -0.18 56.59 -11.43
N THR A 25 0.32 57.54 -10.64
CA THR A 25 -0.15 58.90 -10.42
C THR A 25 -0.23 59.68 -11.73
N VAL A 26 -1.26 60.53 -11.89
CA VAL A 26 -1.18 61.99 -12.10
C VAL A 26 -2.49 62.49 -12.72
N GLN A 27 -3.27 63.07 -11.83
CA GLN A 27 -4.40 63.97 -12.00
C GLN A 27 -3.97 65.27 -12.68
N LYS A 28 -4.70 65.72 -13.72
CA LYS A 28 -4.92 67.14 -14.06
C LYS A 28 -5.98 67.29 -15.16
N LEU A 29 -7.22 67.54 -14.73
CA LEU A 29 -8.35 68.03 -15.52
C LEU A 29 -8.11 69.48 -15.98
N ARG A 30 -8.16 69.75 -17.28
CA ARG A 30 -8.58 71.04 -17.87
C ARG A 30 -9.05 70.82 -19.31
N GLY A 31 -10.23 71.36 -19.65
CA GLY A 31 -10.63 71.61 -21.04
C GLY A 31 -12.03 71.08 -21.39
N ALA A 32 -12.95 72.00 -21.61
CA ALA A 32 -14.32 71.75 -22.03
C ALA A 32 -14.43 71.51 -23.54
N GLY A 33 -15.38 70.65 -23.93
CA GLY A 33 -16.02 70.65 -25.25
C GLY A 33 -15.42 69.69 -26.29
N ILE A 34 -16.18 68.66 -26.65
CA ILE A 34 -16.50 68.23 -28.03
C ILE A 34 -17.43 67.01 -27.92
N ILE A 35 -18.55 67.10 -28.62
CA ILE A 35 -19.55 66.04 -28.81
C ILE A 35 -18.87 64.87 -29.53
N LEU A 36 -18.79 63.71 -28.87
CA LEU A 36 -18.49 62.45 -29.54
C LEU A 36 -19.60 61.45 -29.20
N ALA A 37 -20.65 61.50 -30.01
CA ALA A 37 -21.60 60.42 -30.19
C ALA A 37 -20.82 59.21 -30.74
N CYS A 38 -20.28 58.39 -29.83
CA CYS A 38 -19.62 57.14 -30.19
C CYS A 38 -20.45 56.00 -29.60
N CYS A 39 -21.19 55.34 -30.49
CA CYS A 39 -21.63 53.96 -30.41
C CYS A 39 -22.17 53.50 -29.05
N ALA A 40 -23.49 53.61 -28.90
CA ALA A 40 -24.26 52.70 -28.08
C ALA A 40 -24.10 51.27 -28.62
N TRP A 41 -22.99 50.62 -28.32
CA TRP A 41 -22.91 49.16 -28.27
C TRP A 41 -22.37 48.82 -26.89
N ALA A 42 -23.30 48.56 -25.97
CA ALA A 42 -22.98 47.68 -24.86
C ALA A 42 -22.48 46.39 -25.52
N CYS A 43 -21.16 46.18 -25.56
CA CYS A 43 -20.61 44.86 -25.75
C CYS A 43 -21.03 44.06 -24.52
N THR A 44 -22.26 43.53 -24.54
CA THR A 44 -22.64 42.42 -23.68
C THR A 44 -21.81 41.25 -24.20
N ALA A 45 -20.58 41.13 -23.72
CA ALA A 45 -19.83 39.90 -23.85
C ALA A 45 -20.66 38.85 -23.11
N GLY A 46 -21.49 38.11 -23.85
CA GLY A 46 -22.18 36.96 -23.33
C GLY A 46 -21.09 36.02 -22.83
N ALA A 47 -21.08 35.74 -21.53
CA ALA A 47 -20.24 34.67 -21.00
C ALA A 47 -20.78 33.37 -21.60
N ASP A 48 -20.12 32.88 -22.64
CA ASP A 48 -20.51 31.65 -23.30
C ASP A 48 -20.20 30.50 -22.33
N THR A 49 -21.23 29.75 -21.93
CA THR A 49 -21.10 28.68 -20.95
C THR A 49 -20.86 27.38 -21.69
N LEU A 50 -19.59 27.01 -21.86
CA LEU A 50 -19.23 25.68 -22.32
C LEU A 50 -19.60 24.66 -21.25
N THR A 51 -20.62 23.86 -21.54
CA THR A 51 -21.01 22.71 -20.74
C THR A 51 -20.68 21.44 -21.49
N GLY A 52 -20.18 20.45 -20.76
CA GLY A 52 -19.81 19.16 -21.30
C GLY A 52 -19.88 18.10 -20.22
N THR A 53 -19.88 16.84 -20.63
CA THR A 53 -19.80 15.70 -19.71
C THR A 53 -18.39 15.12 -19.80
N LEU A 54 -17.76 14.88 -18.64
CA LEU A 54 -16.51 14.15 -18.53
C LEU A 54 -16.84 12.72 -18.12
N GLN A 55 -16.47 11.73 -18.95
CA GLN A 55 -16.57 10.34 -18.56
C GLN A 55 -15.38 9.93 -17.70
N SER A 56 -15.63 9.46 -16.48
CA SER A 56 -14.58 9.00 -15.55
C SER A 56 -14.69 7.49 -15.39
N GLN A 57 -13.57 6.79 -15.57
CA GLN A 57 -13.49 5.33 -15.46
C GLN A 57 -12.31 4.95 -14.55
N ILE A 58 -12.54 3.94 -13.70
CA ILE A 58 -11.48 3.23 -12.97
C ILE A 58 -11.67 1.72 -13.20
N GLN A 59 -10.57 1.00 -13.45
CA GLN A 59 -10.56 -0.46 -13.50
C GLN A 59 -9.96 -0.98 -12.19
N LEU A 60 -10.78 -1.68 -11.41
CA LEU A 60 -10.34 -2.42 -10.23
C LEU A 60 -10.01 -3.85 -10.66
N THR A 61 -8.87 -4.36 -10.22
CA THR A 61 -8.46 -5.75 -10.46
C THR A 61 -8.38 -6.47 -9.13
N ALA A 62 -9.03 -7.62 -9.02
CA ALA A 62 -8.98 -8.46 -7.82
C ALA A 62 -7.55 -8.98 -7.60
N GLY A 63 -7.12 -9.05 -6.34
CA GLY A 63 -5.79 -9.50 -6.01
C GLY A 63 -5.48 -9.47 -4.52
N CYS A 64 -4.29 -9.95 -4.19
CA CYS A 64 -3.73 -9.95 -2.84
C CYS A 64 -2.41 -9.18 -2.82
N MET A 65 -2.13 -8.56 -1.68
CA MET A 65 -0.87 -7.88 -1.42
C MET A 65 -0.41 -8.15 0.00
N ILE A 66 0.88 -7.98 0.26
CA ILE A 66 1.37 -7.88 1.64
C ILE A 66 0.96 -6.53 2.19
N ALA A 67 0.48 -6.49 3.43
CA ALA A 67 0.12 -5.24 4.09
C ALA A 67 1.29 -4.26 4.02
N GLY A 68 1.03 -3.04 3.52
CA GLY A 68 2.05 -2.02 3.27
C GLY A 68 2.59 -1.98 1.84
N SER A 69 2.33 -3.00 1.02
CA SER A 69 2.72 -2.99 -0.39
C SER A 69 1.83 -2.04 -1.22
N SER A 70 2.37 -1.54 -2.33
CA SER A 70 1.65 -0.69 -3.29
C SER A 70 0.80 -1.47 -4.30
N GLY A 71 0.79 -2.80 -4.23
CA GLY A 71 -0.06 -3.66 -5.05
C GLY A 71 0.42 -5.10 -5.10
N ALA A 72 -0.16 -5.90 -6.01
CA ALA A 72 0.32 -7.24 -6.30
C ALA A 72 1.61 -7.16 -7.13
N ALA A 73 2.76 -7.34 -6.48
CA ALA A 73 4.08 -7.25 -7.11
C ALA A 73 4.93 -8.49 -6.82
N SER A 74 5.80 -8.85 -7.77
CA SER A 74 6.87 -9.84 -7.55
C SER A 74 8.01 -9.21 -6.74
N GLY A 75 8.64 -9.99 -5.87
CA GLY A 75 9.78 -9.52 -5.07
C GLY A 75 9.40 -8.67 -3.86
N VAL A 76 8.14 -8.71 -3.44
CA VAL A 76 7.71 -8.14 -2.15
C VAL A 76 8.44 -8.82 -0.99
N ASN A 77 8.70 -8.05 0.05
CA ASN A 77 9.31 -8.48 1.29
C ASN A 77 8.24 -9.02 2.25
N PHE A 78 8.27 -10.32 2.52
CA PHE A 78 7.41 -10.98 3.51
C PHE A 78 7.88 -10.81 4.96
N GLY A 79 8.92 -10.02 5.18
CA GLY A 79 9.52 -9.78 6.47
C GLY A 79 10.58 -10.83 6.82
N THR A 80 10.83 -10.98 8.11
CA THR A 80 11.82 -11.91 8.66
C THR A 80 11.21 -12.84 9.69
N LEU A 81 11.71 -14.07 9.72
CA LEU A 81 11.45 -15.02 10.79
C LEU A 81 12.64 -14.98 11.75
N ASP A 82 12.52 -14.19 12.82
CA ASP A 82 13.59 -13.99 13.80
C ASP A 82 13.35 -14.82 15.07
N PHE A 83 14.23 -15.79 15.31
CA PHE A 83 14.20 -16.64 16.50
C PHE A 83 14.99 -16.02 17.69
N GLY A 84 15.63 -14.89 17.47
CA GLY A 84 16.49 -14.18 18.41
C GLY A 84 17.85 -14.86 18.63
N THR A 85 18.64 -14.28 19.53
CA THR A 85 19.97 -14.79 19.89
C THR A 85 19.89 -15.81 21.02
N ARG A 86 20.53 -16.97 20.85
CA ARG A 86 20.61 -18.04 21.86
C ARG A 86 22.06 -18.50 22.06
N PRO A 87 22.43 -18.96 23.27
CA PRO A 87 23.74 -19.56 23.50
C PRO A 87 23.86 -20.88 22.72
N SER A 88 25.09 -21.25 22.36
CA SER A 88 25.37 -22.49 21.61
C SER A 88 25.02 -23.77 22.37
N THR A 89 24.82 -23.69 23.68
CA THR A 89 24.40 -24.80 24.56
C THR A 89 22.88 -24.92 24.71
N PHE A 90 22.11 -24.10 24.00
CA PHE A 90 20.65 -24.13 24.07
C PHE A 90 20.11 -25.51 23.70
N THR A 91 19.11 -25.96 24.47
CA THR A 91 18.34 -27.17 24.20
C THR A 91 16.85 -26.83 24.24
N GLY A 92 16.05 -27.56 23.47
CA GLY A 92 14.61 -27.31 23.33
C GLY A 92 14.24 -26.65 21.99
N THR A 93 13.03 -26.10 21.92
CA THR A 93 12.47 -25.49 20.71
C THR A 93 12.28 -23.99 20.89
N VAL A 94 12.37 -23.25 19.79
CA VAL A 94 12.10 -21.81 19.74
C VAL A 94 11.06 -21.56 18.66
N GLN A 95 10.14 -20.63 18.93
CA GLN A 95 9.13 -20.19 17.98
C GLN A 95 9.42 -18.77 17.53
N ALA A 96 9.06 -18.49 16.29
CA ALA A 96 9.11 -17.16 15.71
C ALA A 96 7.88 -16.99 14.82
N THR A 97 7.45 -15.75 14.64
CA THR A 97 6.40 -15.39 13.69
C THR A 97 7.00 -14.43 12.68
N ALA A 98 6.71 -14.64 11.40
CA ALA A 98 7.16 -13.73 10.35
C ALA A 98 6.61 -12.32 10.62
N SER A 99 7.49 -11.32 10.59
CA SER A 99 7.14 -9.94 10.91
C SER A 99 7.95 -8.95 10.08
N GLY A 100 7.50 -7.71 9.98
CA GLY A 100 8.21 -6.68 9.21
C GLY A 100 7.96 -6.73 7.71
N GLY A 101 6.92 -7.43 7.25
CA GLY A 101 6.53 -7.48 5.84
C GLY A 101 6.30 -6.08 5.27
N GLU A 102 6.90 -5.78 4.12
CA GLU A 102 6.90 -4.45 3.48
C GLU A 102 7.25 -3.30 4.45
N SER A 103 8.12 -3.58 5.45
CA SER A 103 8.51 -2.62 6.50
C SER A 103 7.37 -2.15 7.41
N VAL A 104 6.25 -2.88 7.45
CA VAL A 104 5.15 -2.66 8.40
C VAL A 104 5.44 -3.39 9.70
N SER A 105 5.14 -2.74 10.83
CA SER A 105 5.32 -3.34 12.15
C SER A 105 4.32 -4.46 12.42
N GLY A 106 4.76 -5.49 13.13
CA GLY A 106 3.92 -6.63 13.52
C GLY A 106 3.99 -7.82 12.55
N PRO A 107 3.09 -8.81 12.73
CA PRO A 107 3.06 -10.00 11.91
C PRO A 107 2.83 -9.68 10.44
N THR A 108 3.47 -10.43 9.56
CA THR A 108 3.23 -10.31 8.12
C THR A 108 1.80 -10.71 7.79
N GLN A 109 1.06 -9.80 7.15
CA GLN A 109 -0.33 -10.00 6.77
C GLN A 109 -0.47 -9.99 5.25
N LEU A 110 -1.24 -10.94 4.73
CA LEU A 110 -1.72 -10.92 3.36
C LEU A 110 -3.12 -10.32 3.36
N VAL A 111 -3.32 -9.28 2.56
CA VAL A 111 -4.60 -8.57 2.41
C VAL A 111 -5.09 -8.80 1.00
N CYS A 112 -6.29 -9.37 0.86
CA CYS A 112 -6.90 -9.63 -0.43
C CYS A 112 -8.18 -8.84 -0.63
N SER A 113 -8.49 -8.52 -1.89
CA SER A 113 -9.79 -7.99 -2.26
C SER A 113 -10.91 -9.02 -1.96
N PRO A 114 -12.14 -8.58 -1.63
CA PRO A 114 -13.25 -9.47 -1.28
C PRO A 114 -13.60 -10.54 -2.33
N ASP A 115 -13.29 -10.29 -3.61
CA ASP A 115 -13.57 -11.22 -4.71
C ASP A 115 -12.57 -12.40 -4.78
N VAL A 116 -11.49 -12.38 -3.99
CA VAL A 116 -10.53 -13.47 -3.90
C VAL A 116 -10.99 -14.47 -2.84
N LEU A 117 -11.58 -15.58 -3.30
CA LEU A 117 -12.12 -16.63 -2.42
C LEU A 117 -11.09 -17.66 -1.95
N GLY A 118 -9.91 -17.65 -2.56
CA GLY A 118 -8.85 -18.59 -2.20
C GLY A 118 -7.51 -18.24 -2.82
N ILE A 119 -6.46 -18.58 -2.10
CA ILE A 119 -5.07 -18.39 -2.53
C ILE A 119 -4.28 -19.70 -2.45
N SER A 120 -3.16 -19.72 -3.17
CA SER A 120 -2.14 -20.76 -3.06
C SER A 120 -0.87 -20.18 -2.46
N ILE A 121 -0.35 -20.81 -1.41
CA ILE A 121 0.92 -20.41 -0.78
C ILE A 121 1.93 -21.55 -0.90
N GLN A 122 3.10 -21.25 -1.45
CA GLN A 122 4.27 -22.13 -1.44
C GLN A 122 5.41 -21.44 -0.71
N VAL A 123 5.99 -22.13 0.28
CA VAL A 123 7.19 -21.67 0.97
C VAL A 123 8.35 -22.54 0.54
N GLY A 124 9.30 -21.93 -0.18
CA GLY A 124 10.45 -22.64 -0.73
C GLY A 124 11.36 -23.30 0.33
N PRO A 125 12.34 -24.09 -0.14
CA PRO A 125 13.29 -24.80 0.71
C PRO A 125 14.27 -23.89 1.46
N GLY A 126 14.50 -22.68 0.94
CA GLY A 126 15.62 -21.84 1.38
C GLY A 126 16.96 -22.42 0.94
N ASN A 127 18.05 -21.79 1.38
CA ASN A 127 19.39 -22.05 0.84
C ASN A 127 20.06 -23.31 1.40
N TYR A 128 19.53 -23.87 2.48
CA TYR A 128 20.21 -24.92 3.27
C TYR A 128 19.26 -26.08 3.63
N ALA A 129 18.23 -26.32 2.82
CA ALA A 129 17.28 -27.40 3.08
C ALA A 129 17.95 -28.76 3.27
N GLY A 130 17.42 -29.55 4.19
CA GLY A 130 17.93 -30.89 4.53
C GLY A 130 19.23 -30.92 5.35
N LEU A 131 19.83 -29.78 5.69
CA LEU A 131 21.01 -29.74 6.56
C LEU A 131 20.63 -29.69 8.04
N GLY A 132 21.57 -30.00 8.94
CA GLY A 132 21.36 -29.92 10.39
C GLY A 132 20.60 -31.09 11.02
N GLY A 133 20.27 -32.13 10.25
CA GLY A 133 19.50 -33.30 10.75
C GLY A 133 20.16 -34.08 11.90
N ALA A 134 21.46 -33.88 12.15
CA ALA A 134 22.16 -34.49 13.28
C ALA A 134 21.77 -33.91 14.65
N ILE A 135 21.19 -32.69 14.68
CA ILE A 135 20.88 -31.98 15.93
C ILE A 135 19.36 -31.75 16.14
N GLY A 136 18.52 -32.17 15.21
CA GLY A 136 17.07 -32.01 15.31
C GLY A 136 16.32 -32.35 14.03
N ALA A 137 14.99 -32.23 14.10
CA ALA A 137 14.10 -32.39 12.95
C ALA A 137 13.83 -31.04 12.27
N GLY A 138 13.61 -31.09 10.97
CA GLY A 138 13.23 -29.93 10.16
C GLY A 138 13.54 -30.16 8.69
N THR A 139 12.71 -29.60 7.80
CA THR A 139 12.94 -29.70 6.35
C THR A 139 13.83 -28.57 5.81
N ARG A 140 13.93 -27.47 6.58
CA ARG A 140 14.74 -26.29 6.27
C ARG A 140 15.85 -26.15 7.31
N ALA A 141 16.87 -25.36 7.01
CA ALA A 141 17.92 -25.09 7.99
C ALA A 141 18.42 -23.64 7.94
N MET A 142 18.77 -23.11 9.10
CA MET A 142 19.44 -21.83 9.27
C MET A 142 20.93 -22.07 9.51
N ARG A 143 21.77 -21.29 8.84
CA ARG A 143 23.23 -21.36 9.02
C ARG A 143 23.68 -20.43 10.14
N ASN A 144 24.52 -20.93 11.05
CA ASN A 144 25.09 -20.11 12.11
C ASN A 144 26.28 -19.28 11.59
N GLY A 145 26.02 -18.01 11.28
CA GLY A 145 27.03 -17.07 10.80
C GLY A 145 27.82 -17.62 9.61
N ASN A 146 29.14 -17.56 9.70
CA ASN A 146 30.06 -18.01 8.65
C ASN A 146 30.45 -19.50 8.76
N THR A 147 29.91 -20.25 9.73
CA THR A 147 30.25 -21.66 9.96
C THR A 147 29.32 -22.62 9.23
N ALA A 148 29.78 -23.83 8.90
CA ALA A 148 28.93 -24.90 8.37
C ALA A 148 28.08 -25.60 9.45
N ALA A 149 27.70 -24.88 10.51
CA ALA A 149 26.76 -25.35 11.52
C ALA A 149 25.34 -24.94 11.12
N TYR A 150 24.43 -25.91 11.10
CA TYR A 150 23.07 -25.73 10.62
C TYR A 150 22.07 -26.12 11.71
N ILE A 151 21.08 -25.26 11.91
CA ILE A 151 19.98 -25.46 12.86
C ILE A 151 18.71 -25.74 12.05
N PRO A 152 18.14 -26.95 12.13
CA PRO A 152 16.95 -27.29 11.36
C PRO A 152 15.72 -26.56 11.91
N TYR A 153 14.79 -26.21 11.03
CA TYR A 153 13.50 -25.61 11.36
C TYR A 153 12.43 -25.97 10.33
N ASP A 154 11.17 -25.74 10.69
CA ASP A 154 10.02 -25.82 9.80
C ASP A 154 9.16 -24.56 9.90
N VAL A 155 8.37 -24.30 8.86
CA VAL A 155 7.40 -23.20 8.82
C VAL A 155 6.01 -23.81 8.82
N TYR A 156 5.17 -23.35 9.74
CA TYR A 156 3.82 -23.87 9.95
C TYR A 156 2.78 -22.81 9.61
N ARG A 157 1.60 -23.26 9.18
CA ARG A 157 0.46 -22.39 8.84
C ARG A 157 -0.54 -22.21 9.99
N ASP A 158 -0.33 -22.90 11.10
CA ASP A 158 -1.15 -22.86 12.30
C ASP A 158 -0.30 -22.63 13.55
N SER A 159 -0.89 -22.00 14.57
CA SER A 159 -0.23 -21.76 15.86
C SER A 159 0.08 -23.04 16.64
N GLY A 160 -0.60 -24.15 16.33
CA GLY A 160 -0.36 -25.46 16.92
C GLY A 160 0.87 -26.18 16.35
N HIS A 161 1.50 -25.65 15.30
CA HIS A 161 2.61 -26.27 14.60
C HIS A 161 2.28 -27.71 14.13
N THR A 162 1.05 -27.90 13.62
CA THR A 162 0.58 -29.21 13.15
C THR A 162 0.55 -29.33 11.63
N GLN A 163 0.57 -28.21 10.92
CA GLN A 163 0.46 -28.12 9.47
C GLN A 163 1.70 -27.43 8.90
N VAL A 164 2.66 -28.22 8.42
CA VAL A 164 3.89 -27.72 7.80
C VAL A 164 3.61 -27.21 6.39
N TYR A 165 4.24 -26.11 5.98
CA TYR A 165 4.37 -25.76 4.57
C TYR A 165 5.37 -26.69 3.88
N PRO A 166 4.95 -27.54 2.92
CA PRO A 166 5.84 -28.48 2.25
C PRO A 166 6.80 -27.76 1.29
N LEU A 167 7.95 -28.38 0.99
CA LEU A 167 9.00 -27.76 0.17
C LEU A 167 8.64 -27.69 -1.32
N ALA A 168 7.95 -28.71 -1.83
CA ALA A 168 7.76 -28.95 -3.27
C ALA A 168 6.32 -28.74 -3.76
N ALA A 169 5.42 -28.27 -2.89
CA ALA A 169 4.01 -28.09 -3.24
C ALA A 169 3.45 -26.81 -2.64
N ALA A 170 2.57 -26.16 -3.39
CA ALA A 170 1.73 -25.09 -2.86
C ALA A 170 0.57 -25.70 -2.05
N ILE A 171 0.25 -25.08 -0.92
CA ILE A 171 -1.02 -25.30 -0.25
C ILE A 171 -2.06 -24.44 -0.95
N ALA A 172 -3.02 -25.07 -1.62
CA ALA A 172 -4.07 -24.41 -2.38
C ALA A 172 -5.36 -24.27 -1.55
N GLY A 173 -6.23 -23.35 -1.97
CA GLY A 173 -7.57 -23.19 -1.39
C GLY A 173 -7.56 -22.63 0.04
N ILE A 174 -6.53 -21.86 0.40
CA ILE A 174 -6.53 -21.13 1.67
C ILE A 174 -7.59 -20.04 1.55
N ALA A 175 -8.66 -20.15 2.34
CA ALA A 175 -9.70 -19.15 2.39
C ALA A 175 -9.15 -17.82 2.93
N VAL A 176 -9.65 -16.71 2.40
CA VAL A 176 -9.23 -15.35 2.74
C VAL A 176 -10.34 -14.57 3.43
#